data_AF-A0A367RQM6-F1
#
_entry.id   AF-A0A367RQM6-F1
#
_cell.length_a   1.000
_cell.length_b   1.000
_cell.length_c   1.000
_cell.angle_alpha   90.00
_cell.angle_beta   90.00
_cell.angle_gamma   90.00
#
_symmetry.space_group_name_H-M   'P 1'
#
loop_
_entity.id
_entity.type
_entity.pdbx_description
1 polymer ?
#
loop_
_entity_poly.entity_id
_entity_poly.type
_entity_poly.pdbx_seq_one_letter_code
_entity_poly.pdbx_strand_id
1 'polypeptide(L)' 'MTEDINKSYVQRYVDKAKSTDNEDLQNNALYRAGTHMEVIECDGNDKLTPEQRQTVMDAAAKLLGGQ' A
#
# COMPACT_ATOMS: atom_id res chain seq x y z
N MET A 1 -15.58 -16.90 -1.48
CA MET A 1 -15.21 -15.97 -2.56
C MET A 1 -13.84 -15.47 -2.19
N THR A 2 -12.78 -15.91 -2.87
CA THR A 2 -11.48 -15.24 -2.77
C THR A 2 -11.70 -13.88 -3.39
N GLU A 3 -11.78 -12.84 -2.55
CA GLU A 3 -11.82 -11.46 -3.01
C GLU A 3 -10.53 -11.23 -3.78
N ASP A 4 -10.62 -11.24 -5.12
CA ASP A 4 -9.51 -10.88 -5.98
C ASP A 4 -9.06 -9.48 -5.58
N ILE A 5 -7.89 -9.40 -4.93
CA ILE A 5 -7.30 -8.14 -4.50
C ILE A 5 -7.23 -7.24 -5.73
N ASN A 6 -8.00 -6.14 -5.70
CA ASN A 6 -8.09 -5.20 -6.80
C ASN A 6 -6.71 -4.55 -7.10
N LYS A 7 -6.00 -5.12 -8.07
CA LYS A 7 -4.66 -4.67 -8.49
C LYS A 7 -4.64 -3.19 -8.90
N SER A 8 -5.68 -2.73 -9.61
CA SER A 8 -5.80 -1.33 -10.03
C SER A 8 -5.94 -0.38 -8.84
N TYR A 9 -6.61 -0.80 -7.76
CA TYR A 9 -6.70 -0.04 -6.52
C TYR A 9 -5.32 0.11 -5.89
N VAL A 10 -4.63 -1.01 -5.67
CA VAL A 10 -3.27 -1.03 -5.10
C VAL A 10 -2.31 -0.18 -5.93
N GLN A 11 -2.31 -0.37 -7.26
CA GLN A 11 -1.45 0.38 -8.17
C GLN A 11 -1.69 1.88 -8.07
N ARG A 12 -2.95 2.33 -8.07
CA ARG A 12 -3.30 3.75 -7.97
C ARG A 12 -2.71 4.40 -6.71
N TYR A 13 -2.77 3.71 -5.57
CA TYR A 13 -2.26 4.25 -4.31
C TYR A 13 -0.74 4.18 -4.22
N VAL A 14 -0.12 3.12 -4.76
CA VAL A 14 1.34 3.01 -4.85
C VAL A 14 1.92 4.09 -5.76
N ASP A 15 1.31 4.35 -6.93
CA ASP A 15 1.70 5.46 -7.81
C ASP A 15 1.51 6.82 -7.11
N LYS A 16 0.41 7.00 -6.37
CA LYS A 16 0.18 8.23 -5.60
C LYS A 16 1.25 8.45 -4.53
N ALA A 17 1.65 7.40 -3.81
CA ALA A 17 2.75 7.47 -2.84
C ALA A 17 4.07 7.84 -3.53
N LYS A 18 4.37 7.25 -4.69
CA LYS A 18 5.59 7.57 -5.45
C LYS A 18 5.58 8.98 -6.07
N SER A 19 4.42 9.54 -6.35
CA SER A 19 4.24 10.84 -7.00
C SER A 19 4.27 12.03 -6.02
N THR A 20 4.45 11.81 -4.72
CA THR A 20 4.45 12.89 -3.72
C THR A 20 5.61 12.73 -2.74
N ASP A 21 6.24 13.86 -2.40
CA ASP A 21 7.28 13.94 -1.34
C ASP A 21 6.67 14.21 0.05
N ASN A 22 5.35 14.36 0.14
CA ASN A 22 4.67 14.59 1.42
C ASN A 22 4.50 13.26 2.15
N GLU A 23 5.13 13.14 3.31
CA GLU A 23 5.14 11.90 4.10
C GLU A 23 3.73 11.48 4.56
N ASP A 24 2.87 12.40 4.99
CA ASP A 24 1.50 12.08 5.37
C ASP A 24 0.71 11.51 4.18
N LEU A 25 0.87 12.10 2.98
CA LEU A 25 0.21 11.61 1.78
C LEU A 25 0.76 10.24 1.33
N GLN A 26 2.06 10.03 1.45
CA GLN A 26 2.69 8.73 1.22
C GLN A 26 2.13 7.67 2.16
N ASN A 27 2.14 7.96 3.46
CA ASN A 27 1.71 7.00 4.47
C ASN A 27 0.22 6.68 4.34
N ASN A 28 -0.63 7.68 4.08
CA ASN A 28 -2.04 7.45 3.84
C ASN A 28 -2.30 6.56 2.62
N ALA A 29 -1.56 6.78 1.54
CA ALA A 29 -1.69 5.98 0.32
C ALA A 29 -1.19 4.54 0.52
N LEU A 30 -0.04 4.36 1.15
CA LEU A 30 0.49 3.04 1.50
C LEU A 30 -0.40 2.32 2.51
N TYR A 31 -1.02 3.04 3.46
CA TYR A 31 -1.93 2.45 4.44
C TYR A 31 -3.14 1.84 3.76
N ARG A 32 -3.76 2.59 2.81
CA ARG A 32 -4.88 2.09 2.01
C ARG A 32 -4.51 0.91 1.12
N ALA A 33 -3.34 0.97 0.48
CA ALA A 33 -2.85 -0.15 -0.33
C ALA A 33 -2.60 -1.38 0.55
N GLY A 34 -1.92 -1.22 1.69
CA GLY A 34 -1.55 -2.28 2.60
C GLY A 34 -2.75 -2.96 3.26
N THR A 35 -3.71 -2.18 3.75
CA THR A 35 -4.96 -2.70 4.33
C THR A 35 -5.80 -3.43 3.29
N HIS A 36 -5.87 -2.92 2.05
CA HIS A 36 -6.59 -3.59 0.96
C HIS A 36 -5.91 -4.90 0.51
N MET A 37 -4.60 -5.00 0.67
CA MET A 37 -3.84 -6.23 0.43
C MET A 37 -3.79 -7.16 1.66
N GLU A 38 -4.39 -6.76 2.78
CA GLU A 38 -4.32 -7.47 4.08
C GLU A 38 -2.87 -7.71 4.57
N VAL A 39 -1.94 -6.80 4.21
CA VAL A 39 -0.52 -6.86 4.58
C VAL A 39 -0.25 -6.18 5.92
N ILE A 40 -1.10 -5.22 6.27
CA ILE A 40 -1.09 -4.50 7.54
C ILE A 40 -2.50 -4.49 8.11
N GLU A 41 -2.62 -4.43 9.44
CA GLU A 41 -3.91 -4.32 10.10
C GLU A 41 -4.56 -2.96 9.81
N CYS A 42 -5.90 -2.96 9.74
CA CYS A 42 -6.68 -1.74 9.62
C CYS A 42 -6.99 -1.21 11.02
N ASP A 43 -6.01 -0.56 11.67
CA ASP A 43 -6.14 -0.03 13.03
C ASP A 43 -6.49 1.47 13.08
N GLY A 44 -6.64 2.11 11.92
CA GLY A 44 -6.94 3.53 11.79
C GLY A 44 -5.72 4.44 11.94
N ASN A 45 -4.54 3.86 12.14
CA ASN A 45 -3.28 4.60 12.21
C ASN A 45 -2.61 4.64 10.84
N ASP A 46 -2.76 5.76 10.14
CA ASP A 46 -2.10 5.95 8.86
C ASP A 46 -0.61 6.31 9.00
N LYS A 47 -0.03 6.36 10.21
CA LYS A 47 1.42 6.57 10.42
C LYS A 47 2.18 5.26 10.31
N LEU A 48 2.46 4.86 9.07
CA LEU A 48 3.28 3.68 8.80
C LEU A 48 4.73 3.91 9.21
N THR A 49 5.27 2.96 9.97
CA THR A 49 6.71 2.83 10.21
C THR A 49 7.46 2.56 8.90
N PRO A 50 8.77 2.87 8.82
CA PRO A 50 9.56 2.57 7.63
C PRO A 50 9.49 1.09 7.20
N GLU A 51 9.44 0.18 8.18
CA GLU A 51 9.31 -1.26 7.96
C GLU A 51 7.95 -1.63 7.34
N GLN A 52 6.86 -1.04 7.84
CA GLN A 52 5.53 -1.24 7.26
C GLN A 52 5.45 -0.64 5.85
N ARG A 53 6.03 0.54 5.60
CA ARG A 53 6.08 1.14 4.25
C ARG A 53 6.77 0.18 3.27
N GLN A 54 7.92 -0.36 3.66
CA GLN A 54 8.67 -1.31 2.83
C GLN A 54 7.88 -2.60 2.58
N THR A 55 7.22 -3.13 3.61
CA THR A 55 6.40 -4.35 3.52
C THR A 55 5.24 -4.17 2.55
N VAL A 56 4.53 -3.03 2.63
CA VAL A 56 3.45 -2.70 1.68
C VAL A 56 3.98 -2.55 0.27
N MET A 57 5.11 -1.85 0.08
CA MET A 57 5.70 -1.68 -1.26
C MET A 57 6.15 -3.02 -1.88
N ASP A 58 6.75 -3.91 -1.10
CA ASP A 58 7.15 -5.25 -1.54
C ASP A 58 5.94 -6.11 -1.92
N ALA A 59 4.92 -6.13 -1.06
CA ALA A 59 3.67 -6.85 -1.34
C ALA A 59 2.97 -6.31 -2.59
N ALA A 60 2.92 -4.98 -2.76
CA ALA A 60 2.38 -4.37 -3.96
C ALA A 60 3.19 -4.73 -5.22
N ALA A 61 4.52 -4.74 -5.14
CA ALA A 61 5.37 -5.15 -6.26
C ALA A 61 5.09 -6.59 -6.68
N LYS A 62 4.98 -7.52 -5.71
CA LYS A 62 4.59 -8.92 -5.95
C LYS A 62 3.20 -9.05 -6.58
N LEU A 63 2.23 -8.30 -6.07
CA LEU A 63 0.84 -8.34 -6.57
C LEU A 63 0.73 -7.83 -8.01
N LEU A 64 1.43 -6.74 -8.32
CA LEU A 64 1.44 -6.09 -9.63
C LEU A 64 2.33 -6.81 -10.65
N GLY A 65 3.04 -7.86 -10.26
CA GLY A 65 3.90 -8.63 -11.16
C GLY A 65 5.20 -7.93 -11.50
N GLY A 66 5.72 -7.08 -10.62
CA GLY A 66 7.06 -6.51 -10.74
C GLY A 66 8.12 -7.58 -10.47
N GLN A 67 8.45 -8.38 -11.49
CA GLN A 67 9.70 -9.13 -11.61
C GLN A 67 10.33 -8.83 -12.96
#